data_AF-A0A350X639-F1
#
_entry.id   AF-A0A350X639-F1
#
_cell.length_a   1.000
_cell.length_b   1.000
_cell.length_c   1.000
_cell.angle_alpha   90.00
_cell.angle_beta   90.00
_cell.angle_gamma   90.00
#
_symmetry.space_group_name_H-M   'P 1'
#
loop_
_entity.id
_entity.type
_entity.pdbx_description
1 polymer ?
#
loop_
_entity_poly.entity_id
_entity_poly.type
_entity_poly.pdbx_seq_one_letter_code
_entity_poly.pdbx_strand_id
1 'polypeptide(L)'
;MNPNRYDFTGVAEWNQIKGWFDLAQAIALQTYVKQLSPGSTKVELGSFQGRSSVAIAAVLPPDSILYCVDRFQGSVEHKKWNLDLSNLLAAFTANIERFGVKDKIRPIPMSTTAAAEQFQPESIDLLLVDAAHDYDSVKSDLKAWYPKLKSGAYLFCDDYQPEWPGVMRAVKSVGLEGNLITGSLWLHRKP
;
A
#
# COMPACT_ATOMS: atom_id res chain seq x y z
N MET A 1 -30.74 9.61 -5.35
CA MET A 1 -29.50 8.80 -5.29
C MET A 1 -29.55 8.01 -4.00
N ASN A 2 -29.39 6.69 -4.06
CA ASN A 2 -29.53 5.82 -2.89
C ASN A 2 -28.23 5.89 -2.04
N PRO A 3 -28.27 6.35 -0.78
CA PRO A 3 -27.08 6.46 0.08
C PRO A 3 -26.46 5.09 0.44
N ASN A 4 -27.11 3.97 0.11
CA ASN A 4 -26.60 2.60 0.33
C ASN A 4 -25.67 2.08 -0.78
N ARG A 5 -25.11 2.94 -1.63
CA ARG A 5 -24.20 2.52 -2.72
C ARG A 5 -22.72 2.52 -2.36
N TYR A 6 -22.37 2.93 -1.14
CA TYR A 6 -21.10 2.60 -0.54
C TYR A 6 -21.36 1.44 0.40
N ASP A 7 -21.07 0.23 -0.06
CA ASP A 7 -21.06 -0.94 0.80
C ASP A 7 -19.90 -0.81 1.79
N PHE A 8 -20.15 -0.08 2.88
CA PHE A 8 -19.25 0.05 4.03
C PHE A 8 -19.41 -1.12 5.01
N THR A 9 -20.14 -2.18 4.66
CA THR A 9 -20.48 -3.26 5.61
C THR A 9 -19.28 -4.08 6.10
N GLY A 10 -18.06 -3.85 5.59
CA GLY A 10 -16.80 -4.42 6.12
C GLY A 10 -15.85 -3.43 6.81
N VAL A 11 -16.11 -2.11 6.75
CA VAL A 11 -15.17 -1.07 7.25
C VAL A 11 -15.22 -0.92 8.78
N ALA A 12 -16.18 -1.55 9.45
CA ALA A 12 -16.18 -1.66 10.92
C ALA A 12 -15.33 -2.83 11.44
N GLU A 13 -15.02 -3.84 10.61
CA GLU A 13 -14.23 -5.00 11.04
C GLU A 13 -12.77 -4.97 10.58
N TRP A 14 -12.45 -4.28 9.48
CA TRP A 14 -11.06 -4.24 8.99
C TRP A 14 -10.08 -3.58 9.98
N ASN A 15 -10.59 -2.72 10.89
CA ASN A 15 -9.80 -2.13 11.99
C ASN A 15 -9.38 -3.17 13.05
N GLN A 16 -9.96 -4.38 13.02
CA GLN A 16 -9.56 -5.52 13.83
C GLN A 16 -8.29 -6.17 13.25
N ILE A 17 -7.98 -5.95 11.98
CA ILE A 17 -6.70 -6.33 11.40
C ILE A 17 -5.63 -5.44 12.05
N LYS A 18 -4.60 -6.06 12.62
CA LYS A 18 -3.51 -5.31 13.24
C LYS A 18 -2.76 -4.50 12.18
N GLY A 19 -2.55 -3.22 12.45
CA GLY A 19 -1.85 -2.28 11.56
C GLY A 19 -2.20 -0.83 11.88
N TRP A 20 -1.47 0.12 11.29
CA TRP A 20 -1.55 1.55 11.60
C TRP A 20 -2.38 2.37 10.60
N PHE A 21 -2.72 1.78 9.46
CA PHE A 21 -3.49 2.44 8.41
C PHE A 21 -4.93 2.78 8.86
N ASP A 22 -5.30 4.05 8.83
CA ASP A 22 -6.55 4.56 9.40
C ASP A 22 -7.70 4.71 8.38
N LEU A 23 -8.88 5.07 8.87
CA LEU A 23 -10.08 5.25 8.04
C LEU A 23 -9.96 6.43 7.08
N ALA A 24 -9.34 7.54 7.51
CA ALA A 24 -9.20 8.73 6.68
C ALA A 24 -8.26 8.44 5.51
N GLN A 25 -7.13 7.78 5.76
CA GLN A 25 -6.20 7.29 4.74
C GLN A 25 -6.87 6.31 3.79
N ALA A 26 -7.66 5.36 4.31
CA ALA A 26 -8.42 4.43 3.47
C ALA A 26 -9.39 5.17 2.53
N ILE A 27 -10.21 6.08 3.05
CA ILE A 27 -11.16 6.85 2.22
C ILE A 27 -10.43 7.65 1.14
N ALA A 28 -9.35 8.33 1.50
CA ALA A 28 -8.57 9.12 0.57
C ALA A 28 -7.97 8.24 -0.54
N LEU A 29 -7.27 7.17 -0.18
CA LEU A 29 -6.65 6.26 -1.15
C LEU A 29 -7.68 5.58 -2.04
N GLN A 30 -8.79 5.09 -1.46
CA GLN A 30 -9.88 4.46 -2.21
C GLN A 30 -10.50 5.41 -3.24
N THR A 31 -10.51 6.72 -2.99
CA THR A 31 -11.00 7.72 -3.95
C THR A 31 -10.20 7.67 -5.25
N TYR A 32 -8.89 7.45 -5.19
CA TYR A 32 -8.04 7.33 -6.38
C TYR A 32 -8.15 5.93 -7.01
N VAL A 33 -8.19 4.86 -6.22
CA VAL A 33 -8.33 3.49 -6.74
C VAL A 33 -9.60 3.34 -7.58
N LYS A 34 -10.72 3.91 -7.14
CA LYS A 34 -12.02 3.86 -7.84
C LYS A 34 -12.02 4.58 -9.19
N GLN A 35 -11.08 5.50 -9.44
CA GLN A 35 -10.97 6.24 -10.69
C GLN A 35 -10.13 5.50 -11.74
N LEU A 36 -9.46 4.42 -11.36
CA LEU A 36 -8.63 3.64 -12.27
C LEU A 36 -9.47 2.79 -13.22
N SER A 37 -8.92 2.50 -14.39
CA SER A 37 -9.59 1.68 -15.40
C SER A 37 -9.74 0.21 -14.95
N PRO A 38 -10.74 -0.53 -15.48
CA PRO A 38 -10.77 -1.98 -15.38
C PRO A 38 -9.45 -2.61 -15.84
N GLY A 39 -9.03 -3.71 -15.22
CA GLY A 39 -7.75 -4.35 -15.50
C GLY A 39 -6.52 -3.63 -14.93
N SER A 40 -6.71 -2.51 -14.21
CA SER A 40 -5.58 -1.77 -13.61
C SER A 40 -4.81 -2.58 -12.56
N THR A 41 -3.49 -2.38 -12.54
CA THR A 41 -2.53 -3.04 -11.66
C THR A 41 -2.09 -2.11 -10.54
N LYS A 42 -2.19 -2.58 -9.30
CA LYS A 42 -1.76 -1.85 -8.11
C LYS A 42 -0.73 -2.63 -7.34
N VAL A 43 0.16 -1.92 -6.67
CA VAL A 43 1.19 -2.52 -5.81
C VAL A 43 1.21 -1.80 -4.47
N GLU A 44 1.27 -2.58 -3.39
CA GLU A 44 1.53 -2.12 -2.03
C GLU A 44 2.86 -2.71 -1.57
N LEU A 45 3.75 -1.85 -1.06
CA LEU A 45 5.01 -2.25 -0.44
C LEU A 45 4.83 -2.11 1.08
N GLY A 46 5.01 -3.21 1.82
CA GLY A 46 4.68 -3.27 3.23
C GLY A 46 3.20 -3.56 3.43
N SER A 47 2.86 -4.85 3.51
CA SER A 47 1.47 -5.30 3.62
C SER A 47 1.12 -5.78 5.02
N PHE A 48 2.13 -6.12 5.84
CA PHE A 48 1.96 -6.60 7.21
C PHE A 48 0.86 -7.67 7.33
N GLN A 49 -0.22 -7.42 8.09
CA GLN A 49 -1.36 -8.33 8.23
C GLN A 49 -2.53 -8.01 7.27
N GLY A 50 -2.36 -7.05 6.36
CA GLY A 50 -3.27 -6.82 5.25
C GLY A 50 -4.34 -5.77 5.49
N ARG A 51 -4.18 -4.88 6.47
CA ARG A 51 -5.18 -3.86 6.82
C ARG A 51 -5.45 -2.94 5.63
N SER A 52 -4.45 -2.20 5.18
CA SER A 52 -4.48 -1.38 3.97
C SER A 52 -4.83 -2.20 2.73
N SER A 53 -4.28 -3.41 2.59
CA SER A 53 -4.54 -4.30 1.47
C SER A 53 -6.02 -4.64 1.30
N VAL A 54 -6.73 -4.97 2.39
CA VAL A 54 -8.17 -5.24 2.39
C VAL A 54 -8.95 -3.99 2.01
N ALA A 55 -8.58 -2.81 2.55
CA ALA A 55 -9.24 -1.56 2.18
C ALA A 55 -9.07 -1.22 0.69
N ILE A 56 -7.89 -1.43 0.12
CA ILE A 56 -7.66 -1.25 -1.31
C ILE A 56 -8.48 -2.26 -2.11
N ALA A 57 -8.39 -3.54 -1.75
CA ALA A 57 -9.00 -4.64 -2.49
C ALA A 57 -10.55 -4.57 -2.52
N ALA A 58 -11.16 -3.95 -1.51
CA ALA A 58 -12.60 -3.75 -1.42
C ALA A 58 -13.18 -2.90 -2.56
N VAL A 59 -12.36 -2.02 -3.16
CA VAL A 59 -12.83 -1.04 -4.15
C VAL A 59 -12.12 -1.13 -5.50
N LEU A 60 -11.43 -2.25 -5.77
CA LEU A 60 -10.77 -2.42 -7.06
C LEU A 60 -11.77 -2.30 -8.21
N PRO A 61 -11.36 -1.67 -9.33
CA PRO A 61 -12.10 -1.78 -10.58
C PRO A 61 -12.25 -3.26 -11.01
N PRO A 62 -13.20 -3.56 -11.90
CA PRO A 62 -13.34 -4.90 -12.47
C PRO A 62 -12.03 -5.40 -13.10
N ASP A 63 -11.78 -6.71 -12.99
CA ASP A 63 -10.61 -7.39 -13.57
C ASP A 63 -9.24 -6.87 -13.10
N SER A 64 -9.21 -6.03 -12.06
CA SER A 64 -8.01 -5.44 -11.52
C SER A 64 -7.39 -6.27 -10.40
N ILE A 65 -6.08 -6.11 -10.20
CA ILE A 65 -5.32 -6.85 -9.18
C ILE A 65 -4.51 -5.93 -8.26
N LEU A 66 -4.38 -6.31 -6.99
CA LEU A 66 -3.43 -5.73 -6.04
C LEU A 66 -2.30 -6.73 -5.76
N TYR A 67 -1.06 -6.33 -5.98
CA TYR A 67 0.10 -7.07 -5.52
C TYR A 67 0.55 -6.53 -4.16
N CYS A 68 0.72 -7.42 -3.19
CA CYS A 68 1.09 -7.10 -1.81
C CYS A 68 2.50 -7.61 -1.55
N VAL A 69 3.48 -6.71 -1.48
CA VAL A 69 4.91 -7.04 -1.39
C VAL A 69 5.39 -6.83 0.04
N ASP A 70 5.77 -7.91 0.70
CA ASP A 70 6.31 -7.87 2.06
C ASP A 70 7.21 -9.08 2.29
N ARG A 71 8.22 -8.97 3.17
CA ARG A 71 8.97 -10.16 3.61
C ARG A 71 8.15 -11.04 4.56
N PHE A 72 7.08 -10.50 5.15
CA PHE A 72 6.28 -11.09 6.21
C PHE A 72 7.12 -11.56 7.42
N GLN A 73 8.15 -10.78 7.74
CA GLN A 73 9.06 -11.03 8.87
C GLN A 73 8.98 -9.91 9.93
N GLY A 74 8.15 -8.89 9.68
CA GLY A 74 8.07 -7.67 10.47
C GLY A 74 9.32 -6.80 10.35
N SER A 75 9.23 -5.57 10.88
CA SER A 75 10.32 -4.60 10.88
C SER A 75 10.98 -4.52 12.27
N VAL A 76 12.05 -3.72 12.37
CA VAL A 76 12.81 -3.56 13.61
C VAL A 76 11.96 -2.90 14.70
N GLU A 77 11.13 -1.92 14.33
CA GLU A 77 10.19 -1.23 15.19
C GLU A 77 9.11 -2.18 15.75
N HIS A 78 8.60 -3.12 14.95
CA HIS A 78 7.63 -4.11 15.42
C HIS A 78 8.18 -5.00 16.55
N LYS A 79 9.48 -5.33 16.48
CA LYS A 79 10.17 -6.08 17.53
C LYS A 79 10.29 -5.26 18.82
N LYS A 80 10.56 -3.95 18.71
CA LYS A 80 10.60 -3.03 19.86
C LYS A 80 9.24 -2.91 20.55
N TRP A 81 8.16 -3.09 19.80
CA TRP A 81 6.79 -3.05 20.32
C TRP A 81 6.27 -4.39 20.85
N ASN A 82 7.12 -5.42 20.98
CA ASN A 82 6.75 -6.75 21.46
C ASN A 82 5.55 -7.36 20.73
N LEU A 83 5.43 -7.10 19.42
CA LEU A 83 4.40 -7.71 18.60
C LEU A 83 4.74 -9.18 18.35
N ASP A 84 3.73 -10.04 18.36
CA ASP A 84 3.86 -11.38 17.80
C ASP A 84 3.96 -11.26 16.27
N LEU A 85 5.16 -11.55 15.77
CA LEU A 85 5.49 -11.55 14.35
C LEU A 85 5.58 -12.98 13.80
N SER A 86 5.25 -13.99 14.60
CA SER A 86 5.15 -15.35 14.12
C SER A 86 4.05 -15.44 13.07
N ASN A 87 4.34 -16.12 11.97
CA ASN A 87 3.36 -16.44 10.93
C ASN A 87 2.62 -15.22 10.31
N LEU A 88 3.26 -14.06 10.16
CA LEU A 88 2.62 -12.88 9.55
C LEU A 88 1.99 -13.15 8.18
N LEU A 89 2.62 -13.97 7.33
CA LEU A 89 2.03 -14.36 6.04
C LEU A 89 0.74 -15.17 6.22
N ALA A 90 0.67 -16.03 7.24
CA ALA A 90 -0.54 -16.77 7.55
C ALA A 90 -1.64 -15.84 8.08
N ALA A 91 -1.29 -14.89 8.96
CA ALA A 91 -2.23 -13.87 9.44
C ALA A 91 -2.77 -13.01 8.29
N PHE A 92 -1.89 -12.53 7.40
CA PHE A 92 -2.25 -11.83 6.17
C PHE A 92 -3.21 -12.66 5.32
N THR A 93 -2.87 -13.93 5.07
CA THR A 93 -3.68 -14.85 4.26
C THR A 93 -5.06 -15.10 4.87
N ALA A 94 -5.12 -15.34 6.18
CA ALA A 94 -6.36 -15.52 6.92
C ALA A 94 -7.25 -14.27 6.86
N ASN A 95 -6.65 -13.07 6.94
CA ASN A 95 -7.40 -11.82 6.84
C ASN A 95 -7.96 -11.60 5.42
N ILE A 96 -7.17 -11.78 4.35
CA ILE A 96 -7.70 -11.59 2.98
C ILE A 96 -8.79 -12.61 2.64
N GLU A 97 -8.74 -13.82 3.22
CA GLU A 97 -9.79 -14.84 3.13
C GLU A 97 -11.03 -14.43 3.91
N ARG A 98 -10.88 -14.04 5.17
CA ARG A 98 -11.97 -13.59 6.04
C ARG A 98 -12.77 -12.45 5.41
N PHE A 99 -12.09 -11.51 4.74
CA PHE A 99 -12.72 -10.36 4.10
C PHE A 99 -13.15 -10.62 2.64
N GLY A 100 -13.01 -11.85 2.12
CA GLY A 100 -13.50 -12.22 0.79
C GLY A 100 -12.78 -11.53 -0.37
N VAL A 101 -11.52 -11.11 -0.17
CA VAL A 101 -10.72 -10.36 -1.16
C VAL A 101 -9.55 -11.16 -1.72
N LYS A 102 -9.41 -12.43 -1.35
CA LYS A 102 -8.31 -13.31 -1.79
C LYS A 102 -8.09 -13.30 -3.31
N ASP A 103 -9.16 -13.37 -4.10
CA ASP A 103 -9.05 -13.46 -5.56
C ASP A 103 -8.53 -12.17 -6.20
N LYS A 104 -8.64 -11.04 -5.49
CA LYS A 104 -8.22 -9.69 -5.91
C LYS A 104 -6.78 -9.36 -5.51
N ILE A 105 -6.15 -10.19 -4.69
CA ILE A 105 -4.83 -9.94 -4.10
C ILE A 105 -3.84 -11.02 -4.56
N ARG A 106 -2.58 -10.62 -4.80
CA ARG A 106 -1.45 -11.52 -5.04
C ARG A 106 -0.32 -11.18 -4.05
N PRO A 107 -0.13 -11.96 -2.98
CA PRO A 107 1.00 -11.75 -2.08
C PRO A 107 2.33 -12.12 -2.75
N ILE A 108 3.36 -11.30 -2.53
CA ILE A 108 4.73 -11.52 -3.01
C ILE A 108 5.67 -11.52 -1.79
N PRO A 109 5.98 -12.68 -1.19
CA PRO A 109 6.70 -12.79 0.07
C PRO A 109 8.22 -12.61 -0.08
N MET A 110 8.68 -11.40 -0.42
CA MET A 110 10.11 -11.08 -0.60
C MET A 110 10.42 -9.59 -0.36
N SER A 111 11.68 -9.19 -0.55
CA SER A 111 12.04 -7.78 -0.46
C SER A 111 11.41 -6.95 -1.58
N THR A 112 11.07 -5.71 -1.26
CA THR A 112 10.52 -4.71 -2.18
C THR A 112 11.37 -4.55 -3.43
N THR A 113 12.70 -4.46 -3.29
CA THR A 113 13.63 -4.30 -4.42
C THR A 113 13.71 -5.54 -5.32
N ALA A 114 13.69 -6.75 -4.77
CA ALA A 114 13.72 -7.98 -5.56
C ALA A 114 12.38 -8.20 -6.26
N ALA A 115 11.27 -7.86 -5.61
CA ALA A 115 9.95 -7.91 -6.23
C ALA A 115 9.86 -6.94 -7.42
N ALA A 116 10.45 -5.75 -7.35
CA ALA A 116 10.44 -4.77 -8.45
C ALA A 116 11.03 -5.31 -9.77
N GLU A 117 11.97 -6.26 -9.70
CA GLU A 117 12.59 -6.91 -10.87
C GLU A 117 11.59 -7.77 -11.65
N GLN A 118 10.50 -8.21 -11.02
CA GLN A 118 9.45 -9.04 -11.64
C GLN A 118 8.40 -8.20 -12.38
N PHE A 119 8.41 -6.87 -12.22
CA PHE A 119 7.48 -5.97 -12.87
C PHE A 119 8.10 -5.35 -14.10
N GLN A 120 7.31 -5.26 -15.18
CA GLN A 120 7.73 -4.56 -16.38
C GLN A 120 7.74 -3.03 -16.15
N PRO A 121 8.61 -2.27 -16.83
CA PRO A 121 8.49 -0.82 -16.89
C PRO A 121 7.07 -0.40 -17.30
N GLU A 122 6.58 0.70 -16.73
CA GLU A 122 5.27 1.28 -17.08
C GLU A 122 4.10 0.29 -17.08
N SER A 123 4.04 -0.59 -16.08
CA SER A 123 2.98 -1.62 -15.94
C SER A 123 2.03 -1.38 -14.78
N ILE A 124 2.34 -0.44 -13.87
CA ILE A 124 1.60 -0.21 -12.63
C ILE A 124 0.81 1.11 -12.70
N ASP A 125 -0.45 1.08 -12.31
CA ASP A 125 -1.38 2.22 -12.31
C ASP A 125 -1.41 2.97 -10.96
N LEU A 126 -1.11 2.27 -9.85
CA LEU A 126 -0.94 2.88 -8.53
C LEU A 126 0.03 2.09 -7.66
N LEU A 127 0.91 2.82 -6.96
CA LEU A 127 1.86 2.29 -5.98
C LEU A 127 1.58 2.90 -4.60
N LEU A 128 1.53 2.09 -3.55
CA LEU A 128 1.59 2.51 -2.15
C LEU A 128 2.93 2.07 -1.56
N VAL A 129 3.70 3.01 -1.02
CA VAL A 129 4.94 2.77 -0.29
C VAL A 129 4.67 2.92 1.21
N ASP A 130 4.71 1.82 1.94
CA ASP A 130 4.41 1.71 3.39
C ASP A 130 5.27 0.58 4.05
N ALA A 131 6.50 0.38 3.54
CA ALA A 131 7.34 -0.76 3.92
C ALA A 131 8.26 -0.46 5.11
N ALA A 132 9.30 0.33 4.88
CA ALA A 132 10.28 0.71 5.89
C ALA A 132 10.32 2.24 5.99
N HIS A 133 10.71 2.75 7.15
CA HIS A 133 10.62 4.17 7.47
C HIS A 133 11.97 4.89 7.53
N ASP A 134 13.07 4.16 7.26
CA ASP A 134 14.40 4.74 7.14
C ASP A 134 14.67 5.29 5.73
N TYR A 135 15.55 6.28 5.66
CA TYR A 135 15.84 7.01 4.42
C TYR A 135 16.35 6.12 3.29
N ASP A 136 17.26 5.18 3.57
CA ASP A 136 17.93 4.41 2.54
C ASP A 136 16.97 3.37 1.94
N SER A 137 16.16 2.72 2.78
CA SER A 137 15.12 1.79 2.33
C SER A 137 14.07 2.48 1.47
N VAL A 138 13.48 3.58 1.94
CA VAL A 138 12.45 4.31 1.17
C VAL A 138 13.02 4.83 -0.15
N LYS A 139 14.24 5.37 -0.14
CA LYS A 139 14.89 5.85 -1.37
C LYS A 139 15.15 4.70 -2.36
N SER A 140 15.54 3.52 -1.85
CA SER A 140 15.74 2.33 -2.68
C SER A 140 14.43 1.89 -3.33
N ASP A 141 13.35 1.86 -2.56
CA ASP A 141 12.01 1.51 -3.04
C ASP A 141 11.54 2.49 -4.13
N LEU A 142 11.62 3.80 -3.85
CA LEU A 142 11.24 4.83 -4.82
C LEU A 142 12.05 4.68 -6.13
N LYS A 143 13.36 4.44 -6.05
CA LYS A 143 14.19 4.25 -7.24
C LYS A 143 13.84 2.97 -8.01
N ALA A 144 13.55 1.87 -7.32
CA ALA A 144 13.24 0.58 -7.95
C ALA A 144 11.85 0.56 -8.60
N TRP A 145 10.86 1.18 -7.95
CA TRP A 145 9.46 1.08 -8.35
C TRP A 145 8.96 2.25 -9.21
N TYR A 146 9.55 3.44 -9.12
CA TYR A 146 9.12 4.58 -9.94
C TYR A 146 9.19 4.34 -11.46
N PRO A 147 10.20 3.63 -12.01
CA PRO A 147 10.20 3.24 -13.43
C PRO A 147 9.07 2.28 -13.82
N LYS A 148 8.48 1.56 -12.86
CA LYS A 148 7.41 0.58 -13.10
C LYS A 148 6.02 1.22 -13.17
N LEU A 149 5.87 2.45 -12.65
CA LEU A 149 4.65 3.24 -12.78
C LEU A 149 4.44 3.69 -14.23
N LYS A 150 3.21 3.65 -14.72
CA LYS A 150 2.81 4.27 -15.99
C LYS A 150 2.86 5.80 -15.90
N SER A 151 2.98 6.48 -17.03
CA SER A 151 2.63 7.90 -17.10
C SER A 151 1.18 8.12 -16.62
N GLY A 152 0.96 9.14 -15.81
CA GLY A 152 -0.32 9.44 -15.17
C GLY A 152 -0.69 8.58 -13.95
N ALA A 153 0.12 7.60 -13.58
CA ALA A 153 -0.10 6.73 -12.42
C ALA A 153 0.08 7.46 -11.09
N TYR A 154 -0.54 6.92 -10.04
CA TYR A 154 -0.46 7.48 -8.68
C TYR A 154 0.60 6.78 -7.84
N LEU A 155 1.38 7.56 -7.09
CA LEU A 155 2.30 7.06 -6.06
C LEU A 155 1.90 7.65 -4.72
N PHE A 156 1.58 6.79 -3.77
CA PHE A 156 1.34 7.13 -2.38
C PHE A 156 2.56 6.74 -1.56
N CYS A 157 2.90 7.57 -0.59
CA CYS A 157 3.88 7.26 0.45
C CYS A 157 3.22 7.52 1.78
N ASP A 158 3.07 6.49 2.61
CA ASP A 158 2.59 6.69 3.97
C ASP A 158 3.73 7.19 4.88
N ASP A 159 3.38 7.62 6.08
CA ASP A 159 4.30 8.12 7.10
C ASP A 159 5.14 9.31 6.64
N TYR A 160 4.60 10.14 5.74
CA TYR A 160 5.21 11.42 5.34
C TYR A 160 4.97 12.49 6.41
N GLN A 161 5.65 12.36 7.55
CA GLN A 161 5.48 13.24 8.71
C GLN A 161 6.78 13.38 9.54
N PRO A 162 6.90 14.41 10.39
CA PRO A 162 8.14 14.69 11.14
C PRO A 162 8.65 13.55 12.02
N GLU A 163 7.76 12.67 12.49
CA GLU A 163 8.08 11.47 13.27
C GLU A 163 8.88 10.45 12.46
N TRP A 164 8.75 10.48 11.13
CA TRP A 164 9.45 9.62 10.18
C TRP A 164 10.27 10.45 9.17
N PRO A 165 11.32 11.16 9.62
CA PRO A 165 12.09 12.05 8.76
C PRO A 165 12.85 11.30 7.66
N GLY A 166 13.05 9.98 7.79
CA GLY A 166 13.62 9.13 6.75
C GLY A 166 12.77 9.15 5.47
N VAL A 167 11.46 8.95 5.62
CA VAL A 167 10.46 8.96 4.54
C VAL A 167 10.47 10.31 3.82
N MET A 168 10.30 11.40 4.56
CA MET A 168 10.24 12.76 3.98
C MET A 168 11.51 13.11 3.22
N ARG A 169 12.68 12.80 3.80
CA ARG A 169 13.97 13.06 3.13
C ARG A 169 14.12 12.22 1.87
N ALA A 170 13.66 10.96 1.88
CA ALA A 170 13.78 10.07 0.73
C ALA A 170 13.00 10.61 -0.47
N VAL A 171 11.71 10.90 -0.28
CA VAL A 171 10.81 11.51 -1.28
C VAL A 171 11.41 12.81 -1.82
N LYS A 172 11.86 13.72 -0.95
CA LYS A 172 12.50 14.98 -1.37
C LYS A 172 13.77 14.74 -2.19
N SER A 173 14.59 13.75 -1.79
CA SER A 173 15.88 13.49 -2.44
C SER A 173 15.79 12.86 -3.83
N VAL A 174 14.66 12.22 -4.15
CA VAL A 174 14.40 11.69 -5.50
C VAL A 174 13.68 12.71 -6.40
N GLY A 175 13.38 13.91 -5.88
CA GLY A 175 12.81 15.01 -6.65
C GLY A 175 11.34 14.82 -7.03
N LEU A 176 10.58 14.01 -6.27
CA LEU A 176 9.15 13.85 -6.53
C LEU A 176 8.36 14.99 -5.89
N GLU A 177 7.53 15.64 -6.68
CA GLU A 177 6.62 16.70 -6.23
C GLU A 177 5.24 16.12 -5.90
N GLY A 178 4.63 16.56 -4.81
CA GLY A 178 3.36 16.01 -4.37
C GLY A 178 2.86 16.69 -3.11
N ASN A 179 1.72 16.24 -2.60
CA ASN A 179 1.02 16.87 -1.49
C ASN A 179 0.54 15.82 -0.48
N LEU A 180 0.49 16.20 0.80
CA LEU A 180 -0.29 15.46 1.79
C LEU A 180 -1.77 15.58 1.44
N ILE A 181 -2.45 14.43 1.36
CA ILE A 181 -3.88 14.38 1.02
C ILE A 181 -4.75 14.09 2.24
N THR A 182 -4.21 13.40 3.26
CA THR A 182 -4.86 13.18 4.55
C THR A 182 -3.83 12.62 5.54
N GLY A 183 -3.87 13.05 6.81
CA GLY A 183 -2.91 12.57 7.83
C GLY A 183 -1.46 12.64 7.35
N SER A 184 -0.78 11.49 7.40
CA SER A 184 0.60 11.26 6.90
C SER A 184 0.67 10.77 5.45
N LEU A 185 -0.46 10.57 4.77
CA LEU A 185 -0.50 9.99 3.44
C LEU A 185 -0.19 11.07 2.40
N TRP A 186 0.98 10.94 1.77
CA TRP A 186 1.45 11.82 0.71
C TRP A 186 1.19 11.22 -0.67
N LEU A 187 0.82 12.05 -1.63
CA LEU A 187 0.49 11.66 -3.00
C LEU A 187 1.33 12.41 -4.03
N HIS A 188 1.85 11.66 -4.99
CA HIS A 188 2.41 12.12 -6.25
C HIS A 188 1.69 11.50 -7.45
N ARG A 189 1.63 12.24 -8.55
CA ARG A 189 1.16 11.73 -9.84
C ARG A 189 2.31 11.78 -10.83
N LYS A 190 2.68 10.62 -11.38
CA LYS A 190 3.73 10.51 -12.39
C LYS A 190 3.28 11.29 -13.64
N PRO A 191 4.12 12.18 -14.20
CA PRO A 191 3.77 12.98 -15.36
C PRO A 191 3.47 12.13 -16.61
#